data_AF-A0A7K4HFH2-F1
#
_entry.id   AF-A0A7K4HFH2-F1
#
_cell.length_a   1.000
_cell.length_b   1.000
_cell.length_c   1.000
_cell.angle_alpha   90.00
_cell.angle_beta   90.00
_cell.angle_gamma   90.00
#
_symmetry.space_group_name_H-M   'P 1'
#
loop_
_entity.id
_entity.type
_entity.pdbx_description
1 polymer ?
#
loop_
_entity_poly.entity_id
_entity_poly.type
_entity_poly.pdbx_seq_one_letter_code
_entity_poly.pdbx_strand_id
1 'polypeptide(L)'
;MSEVQETDLLMRIMAIAGGIITLIEAVLKVMSVEIVSWGWGWIGGAVAFGLAILAILLGIRPIHYTPVFLGILGVGILIFGVLIGGIVVIVATILGAIT
;
A
#
# COMPACT_ATOMS: atom_id res chain seq x y z
N MET A 1 11.31 -22.44 9.25
CA MET A 1 9.89 -22.11 9.08
C MET A 1 9.39 -22.85 7.85
N SER A 2 8.10 -23.10 7.67
CA SER A 2 7.64 -23.62 6.37
C SER A 2 7.67 -22.49 5.32
N GLU A 3 7.85 -22.81 4.04
CA GLU A 3 7.90 -21.82 2.94
C GLU A 3 6.67 -20.90 2.92
N VAL A 4 5.51 -21.45 3.30
CA VAL A 4 4.24 -20.71 3.44
C VAL A 4 4.32 -19.65 4.55
N GLN A 5 4.96 -19.96 5.69
CA GLN A 5 5.14 -19.01 6.80
C GLN A 5 6.12 -17.89 6.44
N GLU A 6 7.17 -18.20 5.68
CA GLU A 6 8.15 -17.19 5.26
C GLU A 6 7.54 -16.21 4.25
N THR A 7 6.72 -16.71 3.35
CA THR A 7 6.05 -15.87 2.35
C THR A 7 4.94 -15.00 2.97
N ASP A 8 4.21 -15.49 3.98
CA ASP A 8 3.27 -14.67 4.76
C ASP A 8 3.98 -13.55 5.53
N LEU A 9 5.13 -13.86 6.14
CA LEU A 9 5.96 -12.84 6.80
C LEU A 9 6.43 -11.77 5.81
N LEU A 10 6.88 -12.19 4.62
CA LEU A 10 7.31 -11.27 3.56
C LEU A 10 6.15 -10.39 3.07
N MET A 11 4.96 -10.94 2.85
CA MET A 11 3.76 -10.14 2.52
C MET A 11 3.55 -9.05 3.57
N ARG A 12 3.58 -9.41 4.85
CA ARG A 12 3.30 -8.46 5.95
C ARG A 12 4.34 -7.34 6.01
N ILE A 13 5.62 -7.68 5.87
CA ILE A 13 6.71 -6.70 5.84
C ILE A 13 6.53 -5.76 4.64
N MET A 14 6.23 -6.31 3.46
CA MET A 14 6.01 -5.53 2.24
C MET A 14 4.79 -4.62 2.34
N ALA A 15 3.71 -5.07 2.97
CA ALA A 15 2.51 -4.26 3.20
C ALA A 15 2.82 -3.06 4.11
N ILE A 16 3.57 -3.28 5.20
CA ILE A 16 3.99 -2.21 6.12
C ILE A 16 4.94 -1.24 5.40
N ALA A 17 5.96 -1.75 4.72
CA ALA A 17 6.92 -0.92 3.99
C ALA A 17 6.23 -0.10 2.88
N GLY A 18 5.36 -0.73 2.10
CA GLY A 18 4.58 -0.06 1.06
C GLY A 18 3.63 0.98 1.62
N GLY A 19 2.99 0.71 2.75
CA GLY A 19 2.18 1.68 3.46
C GLY A 19 2.98 2.89 3.96
N ILE A 20 4.17 2.69 4.52
CA ILE A 20 5.05 3.80 4.96
C ILE A 20 5.49 4.66 3.76
N ILE A 21 5.90 4.03 2.66
CA ILE A 21 6.26 4.77 1.43
C ILE A 21 5.04 5.55 0.91
N THR A 22 3.86 4.94 0.92
CA THR A 22 2.61 5.59 0.53
C THR A 22 2.32 6.80 1.42
N LEU A 23 2.53 6.73 2.74
CA LEU A 23 2.36 7.87 3.65
C LEU A 23 3.29 9.03 3.26
N ILE A 24 4.56 8.73 2.99
CA ILE A 24 5.54 9.75 2.59
C ILE A 24 5.11 10.41 1.26
N GLU A 25 4.80 9.62 0.24
CA GLU A 25 4.34 10.13 -1.06
C GLU A 25 3.02 10.90 -0.95
N ALA A 26 2.09 10.45 -0.10
CA ALA A 26 0.83 11.14 0.14
C ALA A 26 1.05 12.54 0.76
N VAL A 27 1.96 12.66 1.74
CA VAL A 27 2.34 13.95 2.35
C VAL A 27 3.00 14.86 1.31
N LEU A 28 3.94 14.33 0.53
CA LEU A 28 4.60 15.09 -0.55
C LEU A 28 3.58 15.60 -1.57
N LYS A 29 2.61 14.77 -1.96
CA LYS A 29 1.55 15.14 -2.88
C LYS A 29 0.65 16.26 -2.33
N VAL A 30 0.31 16.23 -1.04
CA VAL A 30 -0.41 17.34 -0.38
C VAL A 30 0.40 18.64 -0.44
N MET A 31 1.72 18.56 -0.36
CA MET A 31 2.64 19.69 -0.54
C MET A 31 2.88 20.08 -2.01
N SER A 32 2.11 19.50 -2.95
CA SER A 32 2.29 19.70 -4.40
C SER A 32 3.66 19.23 -4.94
N VAL A 33 4.31 18.31 -4.23
CA VAL A 33 5.53 17.62 -4.67
C VAL A 33 5.12 16.21 -5.08
N GLU A 34 4.94 15.98 -6.38
CA GLU A 34 4.48 14.69 -6.89
C GLU A 34 5.36 14.19 -8.03
N ILE A 35 5.54 12.86 -8.07
CA ILE A 35 6.29 12.19 -9.15
C ILE A 35 5.51 12.30 -10.47
N VAL A 36 4.19 12.22 -10.39
CA VAL A 36 3.29 12.34 -11.54
C VAL A 36 2.12 13.25 -11.18
N SER A 37 1.86 14.22 -12.04
CA SER A 37 0.74 15.15 -11.87
C SER A 37 -0.57 14.53 -12.32
N TRP A 38 -1.35 14.04 -11.36
CA TRP A 38 -2.73 13.62 -11.60
C TRP A 38 -3.70 14.65 -11.04
N GLY A 39 -4.83 14.81 -11.72
CA GLY A 39 -5.81 15.88 -11.46
C GLY A 39 -6.47 15.87 -10.08
N TRP A 40 -6.15 14.91 -9.21
CA TRP A 40 -6.68 14.80 -7.84
C TRP A 40 -6.03 15.78 -6.84
N GLY A 41 -4.82 16.29 -7.13
CA GLY A 41 -4.11 17.24 -6.28
C GLY A 41 -4.03 16.82 -4.80
N TRP A 42 -4.29 17.75 -3.89
CA TRP A 42 -4.22 17.52 -2.44
C TRP A 42 -5.26 16.52 -1.92
N ILE A 43 -6.42 16.41 -2.57
CA ILE A 43 -7.48 15.45 -2.20
C ILE A 43 -6.96 14.03 -2.41
N GLY A 44 -6.29 13.78 -3.54
CA GLY A 44 -5.65 12.49 -3.81
C GLY A 44 -4.63 12.12 -2.74
N GLY A 45 -3.82 13.08 -2.29
CA GLY A 45 -2.87 12.88 -1.19
C GLY A 45 -3.56 12.53 0.13
N ALA A 46 -4.60 13.26 0.52
CA ALA A 46 -5.34 13.01 1.76
C ALA A 46 -6.03 11.63 1.78
N VAL A 47 -6.62 11.21 0.65
CA VAL A 47 -7.24 9.88 0.55
C VAL A 47 -6.18 8.78 0.57
N ALA A 48 -5.09 8.93 -0.18
CA ALA A 48 -3.99 7.97 -0.19
C ALA A 48 -3.35 7.81 1.19
N PHE A 49 -3.27 8.88 2.00
CA PHE A 49 -2.82 8.82 3.39
C PHE A 49 -3.70 7.87 4.24
N GLY A 50 -5.02 7.97 4.12
CA GLY A 50 -5.94 7.07 4.82
C GLY A 50 -5.78 5.61 4.37
N LEU A 51 -5.67 5.36 3.07
CA LEU A 51 -5.45 4.02 2.51
C LEU A 51 -4.10 3.42 2.98
N ALA A 52 -3.07 4.24 3.09
CA ALA A 52 -1.76 3.84 3.58
C ALA A 52 -1.83 3.33 5.03
N ILE A 53 -2.57 4.02 5.90
CA ILE A 53 -2.78 3.56 7.29
C ILE A 53 -3.46 2.19 7.30
N LEU A 54 -4.48 1.99 6.47
CA LEU A 54 -5.18 0.70 6.38
C LEU A 54 -4.23 -0.42 5.91
N ALA A 55 -3.37 -0.15 4.93
CA ALA A 55 -2.38 -1.12 4.44
C ALA A 55 -1.37 -1.51 5.55
N ILE A 56 -0.90 -0.54 6.35
CA ILE A 56 -0.01 -0.79 7.49
C ILE A 56 -0.73 -1.65 8.54
N LEU A 57 -1.96 -1.30 8.90
CA LEU A 57 -2.75 -2.03 9.89
C LEU A 57 -2.96 -3.49 9.47
N LEU A 58 -3.23 -3.73 8.18
CA LEU A 58 -3.35 -5.08 7.63
C LEU A 58 -2.03 -5.86 7.66
N GLY A 59 -0.90 -5.21 7.42
CA GLY A 59 0.41 -5.86 7.57
C GLY A 59 0.75 -6.22 9.02
N ILE A 60 0.41 -5.32 9.98
CA ILE A 60 0.62 -5.57 11.41
C ILE A 60 -0.29 -6.70 11.89
N ARG A 61 -1.58 -6.64 11.55
CA ARG A 61 -2.59 -7.60 11.99
C ARG A 61 -3.38 -8.13 10.79
N PRO A 62 -2.88 -9.18 10.12
CA PRO A 62 -3.55 -9.76 8.98
C PRO A 62 -4.88 -10.41 9.40
N ILE A 63 -5.86 -10.30 8.52
CA ILE A 63 -7.16 -10.97 8.52
C ILE A 63 -7.20 -12.02 7.40
N HIS A 64 -8.25 -12.84 7.37
CA HIS A 64 -8.37 -13.98 6.43
C HIS A 64 -8.21 -13.60 4.94
N TYR A 65 -8.69 -12.42 4.55
CA TYR A 65 -8.64 -11.94 3.16
C TYR A 65 -7.63 -10.80 2.96
N THR A 66 -6.58 -10.73 3.79
CA THR A 66 -5.56 -9.67 3.73
C THR A 66 -5.01 -9.43 2.33
N PRO A 67 -4.64 -10.45 1.52
CA PRO A 67 -4.11 -10.22 0.18
C PRO A 67 -5.12 -9.46 -0.69
N VAL A 68 -6.40 -9.87 -0.67
CA VAL A 68 -7.45 -9.22 -1.46
C VAL A 68 -7.65 -7.77 -1.05
N PHE A 69 -7.66 -7.49 0.27
CA PHE A 69 -7.77 -6.12 0.77
C PHE A 69 -6.55 -5.27 0.41
N LEU A 70 -5.34 -5.81 0.53
CA LEU A 70 -4.13 -5.12 0.09
C LEU A 70 -4.18 -4.81 -1.41
N GLY A 71 -4.76 -5.71 -2.23
CA GLY A 71 -4.92 -5.48 -3.66
C GLY A 71 -5.84 -4.30 -3.97
N ILE A 72 -7.00 -4.27 -3.31
CA ILE A 72 -7.95 -3.16 -3.44
C ILE A 72 -7.32 -1.84 -2.97
N LEU A 73 -6.60 -1.86 -1.83
CA LEU A 73 -5.91 -0.69 -1.30
C LEU A 73 -4.80 -0.21 -2.25
N GLY A 74 -3.97 -1.12 -2.76
CA GLY A 74 -2.88 -0.81 -3.70
C GLY A 74 -3.40 -0.20 -4.99
N VAL A 75 -4.45 -0.78 -5.59
CA VAL A 75 -5.11 -0.19 -6.76
C VAL A 75 -5.71 1.18 -6.43
N GLY A 76 -6.36 1.33 -5.27
CA GLY A 76 -6.89 2.62 -4.82
C GLY A 76 -5.80 3.69 -4.71
N ILE A 77 -4.68 3.37 -4.05
CA ILE A 77 -3.51 4.24 -3.93
C ILE A 77 -2.99 4.65 -5.32
N LEU A 78 -2.90 3.69 -6.24
CA LEU A 78 -2.55 3.90 -7.64
C LEU A 78 -3.62 4.61 -8.47
N ILE A 79 -4.82 4.89 -7.98
CA ILE A 79 -5.79 5.76 -8.68
C ILE A 79 -5.63 7.21 -8.19
N PHE A 80 -5.18 7.38 -6.95
CA PHE A 80 -4.97 8.69 -6.34
C PHE A 80 -3.58 9.30 -6.59
N GLY A 81 -2.70 8.60 -7.30
CA GLY A 81 -1.47 9.18 -7.84
C GLY A 81 -0.31 9.15 -6.87
N VAL A 82 -0.29 8.11 -6.04
CA VAL A 82 0.83 7.72 -5.20
C VAL A 82 1.36 6.40 -5.77
N LEU A 83 2.56 6.42 -6.37
CA LEU A 83 2.97 5.37 -7.30
C LEU A 83 3.83 4.31 -6.63
N ILE A 84 4.92 4.71 -5.98
CA ILE A 84 5.91 3.75 -5.46
C ILE A 84 5.27 2.92 -4.35
N GLY A 85 4.64 3.58 -3.39
CA GLY A 85 3.94 2.93 -2.29
C GLY A 85 2.81 2.03 -2.77
N GLY A 86 2.01 2.48 -3.75
CA GLY A 86 0.94 1.69 -4.36
C GLY A 86 1.45 0.41 -5.02
N ILE A 87 2.55 0.50 -5.79
CA ILE A 87 3.20 -0.67 -6.41
C ILE A 87 3.69 -1.65 -5.34
N VAL A 88 4.36 -1.17 -4.28
CA VAL A 88 4.86 -2.05 -3.22
C VAL A 88 3.72 -2.78 -2.50
N VAL A 89 2.58 -2.11 -2.28
CA VAL A 89 1.37 -2.75 -1.72
C VAL A 89 0.77 -3.80 -2.67
N ILE A 90 0.81 -3.57 -3.99
CA ILE A 90 0.41 -4.59 -4.97
C ILE A 90 1.37 -5.79 -4.96
N VAL A 91 2.68 -5.56 -4.82
CA VAL A 91 3.64 -6.66 -4.69
C VAL A 91 3.35 -7.47 -3.43
N ALA A 92 3.06 -6.81 -2.30
CA ALA A 92 2.62 -7.50 -1.08
C ALA A 92 1.38 -8.36 -1.33
N THR A 93 0.42 -7.85 -2.10
CA THR A 93 -0.80 -8.59 -2.48
C THR A 93 -0.48 -9.87 -3.24
N ILE A 94 0.39 -9.79 -4.24
CA ILE A 94 0.78 -10.95 -5.04
C ILE A 94 1.45 -11.99 -4.16
N LEU A 95 2.37 -11.58 -3.28
CA LEU A 95 3.03 -12.47 -2.32
C LEU A 95 2.04 -13.17 -1.39
N GLY A 96 1.03 -12.45 -0.91
CA GLY A 96 -0.02 -13.02 -0.08
C GLY A 96 -1.00 -13.93 -0.82
N ALA A 97 -1.15 -13.76 -2.13
CA ALA A 97 -2.07 -14.56 -2.94
C ALA A 97 -1.46 -15.89 -3.40
N ILE A 98 -0.12 -16.01 -3.39
CA ILE A 98 0.60 -17.23 -3.76
C ILE A 98 0.91 -18.15 -2.56
N THR A 99 0.67 -17.68 -1.33
CA THR A 99 0.71 -18.44 -0.07
C THR A 99 -0.58 -19.18 0.22
#